data_AF-A0A6L9UDU4-F1
#
_entry.id   AF-A0A6L9UDU4-F1
#
_cell.length_a   1.000
_cell.length_b   1.000
_cell.length_c   1.000
_cell.angle_alpha   90.00
_cell.angle_beta   90.00
_cell.angle_gamma   90.00
#
_symmetry.space_group_name_H-M   'P 1'
#
loop_
_entity.id
_entity.type
_entity.pdbx_description
1 polymer ?
#
loop_
_entity_poly.entity_id
_entity_poly.type
_entity_poly.pdbx_seq_one_letter_code
_entity_poly.pdbx_strand_id
1 'polypeptide(L)'
;MKKIIGLVVALIVVIALGFAGWLVLGRDPTSFAGGSTVALEDYQVANTTGVPAQLAGEDLVKRGEYLIHAADCQACHTAPGGTPFTGGFAFNLPFGTIYSTNITPDKETGIGNYTDAQFLAAVHRGIRADGEKLYPAMPYTSYSYMTDADVLAIKAYLFTLAPAHAPARQNRLSWPFDQRSLLTFWNGMFNADERFRPNTGESPQWNRGAYLAEALGHCGECHTPRNLAFALDNHHKFAGAITAGWHAYNITGDRDSGIGGWSDEDIYLYLSTGHANGHGGAAGPMGEATDDSLSYLVPDDVHALVAYLRSIPAHASDLPRTVTTAAPASHKEGVAADVDSRGEKIFAGACASCHDWTGVSPVTGYATLTGVRAVNDPSATNVAQTVINGVDRTTAEGRIFMPAFGEGYSDDDIAAVANYVTARFGAKGAHLTGKDVANLRKQAPQQSSSPEAHNG
;
A
#
# COMPACT_ATOMS: atom_id res chain seq x y z
N MET A 1 31.96 22.93 -40.74
CA MET A 1 32.22 22.13 -39.52
C MET A 1 31.57 22.71 -38.26
N LYS A 2 31.92 23.92 -37.78
CA LYS A 2 31.35 24.48 -36.53
C LYS A 2 29.80 24.55 -36.46
N LYS A 3 29.13 24.92 -37.55
CA LYS A 3 27.65 24.94 -37.62
C LYS A 3 26.99 23.55 -37.57
N ILE A 4 27.63 22.55 -38.18
CA ILE A 4 27.15 21.16 -38.17
C ILE A 4 27.33 20.55 -36.77
N ILE A 5 28.47 20.81 -36.13
CA ILE A 5 28.73 20.39 -34.74
C ILE A 5 27.70 21.04 -33.79
N GLY A 6 27.39 22.33 -33.95
CA GLY A 6 26.37 23.01 -33.15
C GLY A 6 24.96 22.42 -33.31
N LEU A 7 24.56 22.06 -34.53
CA LEU A 7 23.28 21.40 -34.82
C LEU A 7 23.20 19.98 -34.22
N VAL A 8 24.28 19.21 -34.32
CA VAL A 8 24.36 17.86 -33.73
C VAL A 8 24.31 17.92 -32.20
N VAL A 9 25.02 18.86 -31.58
CA VAL A 9 24.96 19.07 -30.11
C VAL A 9 23.56 19.50 -29.67
N ALA A 10 22.93 20.44 -30.38
CA ALA A 10 21.56 20.86 -30.06
C ALA A 10 20.56 19.71 -30.20
N LEU A 11 20.68 18.88 -31.24
CA LEU A 11 19.85 17.69 -31.43
C LEU A 11 20.07 16.67 -30.32
N ILE A 12 21.31 16.40 -29.92
CA ILE A 12 21.63 15.50 -28.80
C ILE A 12 21.04 16.04 -27.49
N VAL A 13 21.13 17.35 -27.24
CA VAL A 13 20.52 17.97 -26.04
C VAL A 13 19.00 17.85 -26.07
N VAL A 14 18.35 18.09 -27.21
CA VAL A 14 16.89 17.92 -27.34
C VAL A 14 16.47 16.47 -27.16
N ILE A 15 17.19 15.51 -27.75
CA ILE A 15 16.91 14.08 -27.58
C ILE A 15 17.17 13.67 -26.12
N ALA A 16 18.24 14.15 -25.49
CA ALA A 16 18.54 13.86 -24.09
C ALA A 16 17.48 14.47 -23.15
N LEU A 17 17.01 15.70 -23.41
CA LEU A 17 15.93 16.34 -22.66
C LEU A 17 14.58 15.67 -22.92
N GLY A 18 14.31 15.22 -24.14
CA GLY A 18 13.11 14.47 -24.49
C GLY A 18 13.09 13.08 -23.87
N PHE A 19 14.23 12.39 -23.84
CA PHE A 19 14.40 11.10 -23.18
C PHE A 19 14.36 11.22 -21.65
N ALA A 20 15.01 12.24 -21.09
CA ALA A 20 14.90 12.57 -19.67
C ALA A 20 13.46 12.96 -19.31
N GLY A 21 12.77 13.72 -20.17
CA GLY A 21 11.35 14.03 -20.03
C GLY A 21 10.48 12.80 -20.10
N TRP A 22 10.76 11.84 -20.99
CA TRP A 22 10.03 10.57 -21.09
C TRP A 22 10.28 9.63 -19.90
N LEU A 23 11.51 9.62 -19.35
CA LEU A 23 11.83 8.86 -18.14
C LEU A 23 11.24 9.48 -16.86
N VAL A 24 11.01 10.81 -16.88
CA VAL A 24 10.52 11.55 -15.71
C VAL A 24 9.01 11.69 -15.75
N LEU A 25 8.40 12.07 -16.87
CA LEU A 25 6.95 12.23 -17.01
C LEU A 25 6.31 10.83 -17.05
N GLY A 26 5.67 10.47 -15.94
CA GLY A 26 5.06 9.15 -15.77
C GLY A 26 4.08 8.83 -16.91
N ARG A 27 4.09 7.57 -17.34
CA ARG A 27 3.03 7.05 -18.19
C ARG A 27 1.71 7.05 -17.44
N ASP A 28 0.62 7.22 -18.17
CA ASP A 28 -0.70 6.85 -17.69
C ASP A 28 -0.66 5.39 -17.16
N PRO A 29 -1.20 5.14 -15.96
CA PRO A 29 -1.11 3.84 -15.28
C PRO A 29 -1.77 2.70 -16.04
N THR A 30 -2.66 2.98 -16.99
CA THR A 30 -3.35 1.97 -17.81
C THR A 30 -2.76 1.82 -19.21
N SER A 31 -1.77 2.65 -19.57
CA SER A 31 -1.19 2.68 -20.93
C SER A 31 -0.52 1.38 -21.39
N PHE A 32 -0.22 0.45 -20.48
CA PHE A 32 0.32 -0.87 -20.81
C PHE A 32 -0.68 -1.74 -21.59
N ALA A 33 -1.98 -1.54 -21.39
CA ALA A 33 -3.03 -2.32 -22.04
C ALA A 33 -3.21 -1.96 -23.54
N GLY A 34 -2.63 -0.83 -23.97
CA GLY A 34 -2.87 -0.30 -25.32
C GLY A 34 -4.35 0.04 -25.53
N GLY A 35 -4.83 -0.04 -26.77
CA GLY A 35 -6.24 0.25 -27.10
C GLY A 35 -6.58 1.74 -27.10
N SER A 36 -7.83 2.04 -27.42
CA SER A 36 -8.36 3.41 -27.40
C SER A 36 -9.17 3.64 -26.13
N THR A 37 -8.97 4.80 -25.49
CA THR A 37 -9.78 5.21 -24.34
C THR A 37 -10.78 6.29 -24.73
N VAL A 38 -11.97 6.23 -24.14
CA VAL A 38 -13.05 7.20 -24.38
C VAL A 38 -13.34 8.00 -23.11
N ALA A 39 -14.02 9.13 -23.25
CA ALA A 39 -14.56 9.80 -22.06
C ALA A 39 -15.58 8.88 -21.38
N LEU A 40 -15.74 9.00 -20.07
CA LEU A 40 -16.62 8.12 -19.32
C LEU A 40 -18.08 8.19 -19.82
N GLU A 41 -18.56 9.38 -20.17
CA GLU A 41 -19.90 9.59 -20.77
C GLU A 41 -20.08 8.93 -22.15
N ASP A 42 -19.00 8.67 -22.88
CA ASP A 42 -19.03 8.02 -24.20
C ASP A 42 -18.97 6.48 -24.08
N TYR A 43 -18.66 5.94 -22.89
CA TYR A 43 -18.59 4.51 -22.67
C TYR A 43 -19.98 3.93 -22.37
N GLN A 44 -20.64 3.43 -23.42
CA GLN A 44 -22.04 2.96 -23.36
C GLN A 44 -22.20 1.46 -23.06
N VAL A 45 -21.11 0.75 -22.72
CA VAL A 45 -21.15 -0.72 -22.54
C VAL A 45 -21.66 -1.11 -21.16
N ALA A 46 -21.18 -0.45 -20.11
CA ALA A 46 -21.57 -0.69 -18.72
C ALA A 46 -21.12 0.48 -17.83
N ASN A 47 -21.68 0.58 -16.62
CA ASN A 47 -21.14 1.47 -15.61
C ASN A 47 -19.90 0.82 -14.95
N THR A 48 -18.73 1.44 -15.14
CA THR A 48 -17.45 0.94 -14.60
C THR A 48 -16.96 1.73 -13.38
N THR A 49 -17.64 2.81 -13.02
CA THR A 49 -17.29 3.70 -11.90
C THR A 49 -18.40 3.72 -10.83
N GLY A 50 -18.12 4.38 -9.71
CA GLY A 50 -19.02 4.43 -8.56
C GLY A 50 -19.18 3.13 -7.82
N VAL A 51 -20.39 2.88 -7.33
CA VAL A 51 -20.72 1.69 -6.54
C VAL A 51 -21.09 0.51 -7.46
N PRO A 52 -20.90 -0.73 -6.99
CA PRO A 52 -21.34 -1.91 -7.73
C PRO A 52 -22.87 -1.91 -7.92
N ALA A 53 -23.35 -2.66 -8.92
CA ALA A 53 -24.76 -2.64 -9.34
C ALA A 53 -25.75 -2.96 -8.20
N GLN A 54 -25.32 -3.80 -7.26
CA GLN A 54 -26.08 -4.20 -6.07
C GLN A 54 -26.40 -3.01 -5.14
N LEU A 55 -25.56 -1.97 -5.16
CA LEU A 55 -25.71 -0.76 -4.34
C LEU A 55 -26.22 0.44 -5.15
N ALA A 56 -26.55 0.27 -6.44
CA ALA A 56 -26.95 1.38 -7.31
C ALA A 56 -28.28 2.05 -6.88
N GLY A 57 -29.16 1.30 -6.22
CA GLY A 57 -30.43 1.78 -5.68
C GLY A 57 -30.36 2.34 -4.26
N GLU A 58 -29.19 2.24 -3.60
CA GLU A 58 -28.98 2.74 -2.25
C GLU A 58 -28.87 4.28 -2.22
N ASP A 59 -29.10 4.86 -1.05
CA ASP A 59 -28.96 6.30 -0.87
C ASP A 59 -27.50 6.78 -1.01
N LEU A 60 -27.33 8.10 -1.15
CA LEU A 60 -26.02 8.71 -1.38
C LEU A 60 -25.03 8.45 -0.23
N VAL A 61 -25.51 8.38 1.01
CA VAL A 61 -24.68 8.15 2.19
C VAL A 61 -24.16 6.71 2.19
N LYS A 62 -25.04 5.74 1.92
CA LYS A 62 -24.65 4.32 1.87
C LYS A 62 -23.69 4.04 0.71
N ARG A 63 -23.88 4.72 -0.42
CA ARG A 63 -22.92 4.70 -1.53
C ARG A 63 -21.59 5.32 -1.16
N GLY A 64 -21.62 6.44 -0.43
CA GLY A 64 -20.45 7.10 0.12
C GLY A 64 -19.67 6.25 1.12
N GLU A 65 -20.38 5.50 1.96
CA GLU A 65 -19.79 4.53 2.90
C GLU A 65 -19.00 3.46 2.14
N TYR A 66 -19.59 2.86 1.11
CA TYR A 66 -18.87 1.89 0.29
C TYR A 66 -17.62 2.48 -0.36
N LEU A 67 -17.75 3.68 -0.94
CA LEU A 67 -16.66 4.34 -1.64
C LEU A 67 -15.54 4.81 -0.71
N ILE A 68 -15.84 5.20 0.54
CA ILE A 68 -14.81 5.61 1.48
C ILE A 68 -13.94 4.43 1.94
N HIS A 69 -14.55 3.24 2.07
CA HIS A 69 -13.82 2.00 2.29
C HIS A 69 -13.01 1.63 1.04
N ALA A 70 -13.63 1.61 -0.15
CA ALA A 70 -12.90 1.31 -1.38
C ALA A 70 -11.72 2.26 -1.66
N ALA A 71 -11.82 3.52 -1.22
CA ALA A 71 -10.77 4.53 -1.34
C ALA A 71 -9.74 4.50 -0.20
N ASP A 72 -9.92 3.64 0.80
CA ASP A 72 -9.00 3.48 1.95
C ASP A 72 -8.70 4.80 2.70
N CYS A 73 -9.70 5.67 2.84
CA CYS A 73 -9.49 6.97 3.47
C CYS A 73 -9.16 6.85 4.97
N GLN A 74 -9.71 5.83 5.64
CA GLN A 74 -9.59 5.64 7.07
C GLN A 74 -8.15 5.32 7.51
N ALA A 75 -7.44 4.45 6.78
CA ALA A 75 -6.10 3.99 7.12
C ALA A 75 -5.11 5.16 7.24
N CYS A 76 -5.22 6.15 6.35
CA CYS A 76 -4.38 7.34 6.38
C CYS A 76 -4.90 8.43 7.34
N HIS A 77 -6.23 8.57 7.48
CA HIS A 77 -6.84 9.63 8.29
C HIS A 77 -7.14 9.22 9.73
N THR A 78 -6.45 8.20 10.25
CA THR A 78 -6.59 7.75 11.64
C THR A 78 -5.22 7.48 12.24
N ALA A 79 -4.86 8.18 13.31
CA ALA A 79 -3.63 7.84 14.05
C ALA A 79 -3.80 6.47 14.76
N PRO A 80 -2.70 5.72 15.01
CA PRO A 80 -2.77 4.50 15.81
C PRO A 80 -3.42 4.74 17.18
N GLY A 81 -4.43 3.95 17.53
CA GLY A 81 -5.24 4.13 18.75
C GLY A 81 -6.10 5.40 18.77
N GLY A 82 -6.16 6.14 17.66
CA GLY A 82 -6.91 7.37 17.50
C GLY A 82 -8.38 7.14 17.14
N THR A 83 -9.14 8.23 17.12
CA THR A 83 -10.53 8.21 16.64
C THR A 83 -10.53 8.20 15.11
N PRO A 84 -11.36 7.36 14.45
CA PRO A 84 -11.44 7.31 12.99
C PRO A 84 -11.59 8.68 12.35
N PHE A 85 -10.87 8.90 11.24
CA PHE A 85 -10.94 10.11 10.40
C PHE A 85 -10.44 11.43 11.03
N THR A 86 -9.91 11.39 12.26
CA THR A 86 -9.40 12.59 12.96
C THR A 86 -7.99 13.02 12.55
N GLY A 87 -7.36 12.28 11.64
CA GLY A 87 -6.00 12.53 11.15
C GLY A 87 -4.92 12.18 12.17
N GLY A 88 -3.76 12.81 12.05
CA GLY A 88 -2.64 12.66 12.98
C GLY A 88 -1.72 11.47 12.71
N PHE A 89 -2.01 10.65 11.69
CA PHE A 89 -1.11 9.59 11.22
C PHE A 89 0.19 10.21 10.71
N ALA A 90 1.33 9.62 11.07
CA ALA A 90 2.65 10.14 10.75
C ALA A 90 3.28 9.37 9.57
N PHE A 91 3.47 10.06 8.44
CA PHE A 91 4.21 9.55 7.30
C PHE A 91 5.68 9.94 7.43
N ASN A 92 6.53 8.97 7.82
CA ASN A 92 7.96 9.16 7.93
C ASN A 92 8.63 8.97 6.56
N LEU A 93 9.08 10.07 5.97
CA LEU A 93 9.76 10.11 4.67
C LEU A 93 11.26 10.36 4.89
N PRO A 94 12.13 9.99 3.92
CA PRO A 94 13.57 10.26 4.01
C PRO A 94 13.94 11.74 4.22
N PHE A 95 13.04 12.65 3.85
CA PHE A 95 13.23 14.10 3.93
C PHE A 95 12.37 14.78 5.01
N GLY A 96 11.66 14.02 5.86
CA GLY A 96 10.91 14.55 7.00
C GLY A 96 9.60 13.81 7.28
N THR A 97 8.78 14.37 8.16
CA THR A 97 7.49 13.77 8.55
C THR A 97 6.32 14.63 8.09
N ILE A 98 5.33 13.99 7.47
CA ILE A 98 4.03 14.58 7.12
C ILE A 98 2.96 13.99 8.03
N TYR A 99 1.96 14.77 8.41
CA TYR A 99 0.84 14.29 9.20
C TYR A 99 -0.47 14.37 8.41
N SER A 100 -1.31 13.33 8.51
CA SER A 100 -2.67 13.41 7.98
C SER A 100 -3.52 14.41 8.75
N THR A 101 -4.54 14.94 8.09
CA THR A 101 -5.45 15.96 8.63
C THR A 101 -6.76 15.35 9.08
N ASN A 102 -7.47 16.03 9.96
CA ASN A 102 -8.84 15.69 10.33
C ASN A 102 -9.78 15.90 9.13
N ILE A 103 -10.56 14.87 8.78
CA ILE A 103 -11.57 14.92 7.70
C ILE A 103 -13.00 14.66 8.22
N THR A 104 -13.21 14.75 9.53
CA THR A 104 -14.55 14.78 10.13
C THR A 104 -15.28 16.11 9.81
N PRO A 105 -16.61 16.20 9.99
CA PRO A 105 -17.36 17.43 9.69
C PRO A 105 -17.19 18.53 10.75
N ASP A 106 -16.16 18.43 11.60
CA ASP A 106 -15.77 19.52 12.50
C ASP A 106 -15.46 20.79 11.70
N LYS A 107 -15.97 21.93 12.17
CA LYS A 107 -15.89 23.22 11.47
C LYS A 107 -14.58 23.95 11.74
N GLU A 108 -13.91 23.65 12.84
CA GLU A 108 -12.69 24.37 13.25
C GLU A 108 -11.42 23.68 12.75
N THR A 109 -11.40 22.34 12.82
CA THR A 109 -10.20 21.53 12.57
C THR A 109 -10.40 20.51 11.45
N GLY A 110 -11.65 20.19 11.09
CA GLY A 110 -12.02 19.25 10.04
C GLY A 110 -12.44 19.93 8.73
N ILE A 111 -13.24 19.20 7.94
CA ILE A 111 -13.74 19.65 6.63
C ILE A 111 -15.15 20.26 6.70
N GLY A 112 -15.70 20.55 7.88
CA GLY A 112 -17.09 20.98 8.06
C GLY A 112 -17.48 22.27 7.33
N ASN A 113 -16.49 23.10 6.96
CA ASN A 113 -16.70 24.34 6.18
C ASN A 113 -16.34 24.20 4.69
N TYR A 114 -15.93 23.01 4.23
CA TYR A 114 -15.57 22.81 2.83
C TYR A 114 -16.84 22.83 1.96
N THR A 115 -16.85 23.68 0.94
CA THR A 115 -17.80 23.56 -0.17
C THR A 115 -17.52 22.31 -0.99
N ASP A 116 -18.47 21.91 -1.84
CA ASP A 116 -18.29 20.76 -2.75
C ASP A 116 -17.12 20.99 -3.71
N ALA A 117 -17.02 22.19 -4.27
CA ALA A 117 -15.91 22.57 -5.14
C ALA A 117 -14.54 22.54 -4.43
N GLN A 118 -14.48 22.94 -3.16
CA GLN A 118 -13.24 22.86 -2.37
C GLN A 118 -12.86 21.43 -2.04
N PHE A 119 -13.83 20.57 -1.73
CA PHE A 119 -13.58 19.16 -1.48
C PHE A 119 -13.10 18.44 -2.74
N LEU A 120 -13.76 18.66 -3.88
CA LEU A 120 -13.32 18.17 -5.19
C LEU A 120 -11.90 18.65 -5.53
N ALA A 121 -11.59 19.93 -5.27
CA ALA A 121 -10.25 20.47 -5.50
C ALA A 121 -9.19 19.85 -4.58
N ALA A 122 -9.53 19.51 -3.33
CA ALA A 122 -8.64 18.83 -2.41
C ALA A 122 -8.34 17.41 -2.90
N VAL A 123 -9.38 16.67 -3.30
CA VAL A 123 -9.28 15.25 -3.67
C VAL A 123 -8.62 15.06 -5.04
N HIS A 124 -9.01 15.80 -6.07
CA HIS A 124 -8.46 15.61 -7.42
C HIS A 124 -7.16 16.39 -7.67
N ARG A 125 -7.02 17.56 -7.06
CA ARG A 125 -5.92 18.51 -7.40
C ARG A 125 -4.93 18.74 -6.28
N GLY A 126 -5.18 18.19 -5.10
CA GLY A 126 -4.37 18.45 -3.92
C GLY A 126 -4.41 19.92 -3.50
N ILE A 127 -5.57 20.59 -3.58
CA ILE A 127 -5.73 22.00 -3.21
C ILE A 127 -6.68 22.13 -2.03
N ARG A 128 -6.17 22.58 -0.88
CA ARG A 128 -6.94 22.82 0.33
C ARG A 128 -7.96 23.96 0.13
N ALA A 129 -8.93 24.05 1.04
CA ALA A 129 -9.93 25.12 1.02
C ALA A 129 -9.33 26.54 1.13
N ASP A 130 -8.16 26.67 1.76
CA ASP A 130 -7.37 27.91 1.87
C ASP A 130 -6.50 28.21 0.64
N GLY A 131 -6.51 27.33 -0.38
CA GLY A 131 -5.73 27.47 -1.61
C GLY A 131 -4.32 26.89 -1.53
N GLU A 132 -3.86 26.44 -0.36
CA GLU A 132 -2.55 25.82 -0.26
C GLU A 132 -2.53 24.42 -0.88
N LYS A 133 -1.37 24.03 -1.42
CA LYS A 133 -1.17 22.70 -1.99
C LYS A 133 -0.97 21.65 -0.90
N LEU A 134 -1.56 20.48 -1.10
CA LEU A 134 -1.30 19.26 -0.36
C LEU A 134 -0.03 18.60 -0.89
N TYR A 135 0.74 18.00 0.02
CA TYR A 135 1.82 17.12 -0.37
C TYR A 135 1.25 15.83 -0.98
N PRO A 136 1.90 15.24 -1.98
CA PRO A 136 1.45 14.02 -2.65
C PRO A 136 1.57 12.75 -1.79
N ALA A 137 1.68 12.90 -0.46
CA ALA A 137 1.39 11.84 0.49
C ALA A 137 -0.12 11.55 0.58
N MET A 138 -0.95 12.57 0.31
CA MET A 138 -2.36 12.34 -0.04
C MET A 138 -2.38 12.02 -1.54
N PRO A 139 -2.83 10.83 -1.98
CA PRO A 139 -2.65 10.35 -3.34
C PRO A 139 -3.65 10.98 -4.32
N TYR A 140 -3.72 12.31 -4.37
CA TYR A 140 -4.63 13.04 -5.26
C TYR A 140 -4.34 12.79 -6.74
N THR A 141 -3.14 12.35 -7.10
CA THR A 141 -2.83 11.92 -8.48
C THR A 141 -3.62 10.68 -8.88
N SER A 142 -3.79 9.73 -7.96
CA SER A 142 -4.67 8.57 -8.13
C SER A 142 -6.14 8.95 -8.02
N TYR A 143 -6.51 9.70 -6.98
CA TYR A 143 -7.90 10.13 -6.82
C TYR A 143 -8.38 11.09 -7.91
N SER A 144 -7.49 11.70 -8.70
CA SER A 144 -7.87 12.50 -9.88
C SER A 144 -8.75 11.71 -10.85
N TYR A 145 -8.56 10.38 -10.93
CA TYR A 145 -9.34 9.48 -11.76
C TYR A 145 -10.76 9.23 -11.25
N MET A 146 -11.04 9.46 -9.96
CA MET A 146 -12.38 9.29 -9.40
C MET A 146 -13.39 10.21 -10.08
N THR A 147 -14.64 9.80 -10.19
CA THR A 147 -15.68 10.72 -10.68
C THR A 147 -16.04 11.76 -9.62
N ASP A 148 -16.44 12.96 -10.05
CA ASP A 148 -16.91 14.00 -9.12
C ASP A 148 -18.09 13.49 -8.27
N ALA A 149 -18.98 12.67 -8.84
CA ALA A 149 -20.11 12.07 -8.13
C ALA A 149 -19.66 11.13 -7.00
N ASP A 150 -18.61 10.34 -7.21
CA ASP A 150 -18.08 9.43 -6.20
C ASP A 150 -17.39 10.18 -5.07
N VAL A 151 -16.62 11.21 -5.40
CA VAL A 151 -15.99 12.09 -4.41
C VAL A 151 -17.04 12.80 -3.55
N LEU A 152 -18.13 13.27 -4.15
CA LEU A 152 -19.22 13.90 -3.41
C LEU A 152 -20.04 12.89 -2.58
N ALA A 153 -20.16 11.64 -3.01
CA ALA A 153 -20.76 10.58 -2.19
C ALA A 153 -19.90 10.31 -0.94
N ILE A 154 -18.58 10.20 -1.09
CA ILE A 154 -17.64 10.09 0.05
C ILE A 154 -17.82 11.26 1.02
N LYS A 155 -17.89 12.50 0.49
CA LYS A 155 -18.15 13.68 1.31
C LYS A 155 -19.47 13.57 2.07
N ALA A 156 -20.54 13.13 1.40
CA ALA A 156 -21.85 12.96 2.04
C ALA A 156 -21.79 12.00 3.22
N TYR A 157 -21.08 10.88 3.08
CA TYR A 157 -20.84 9.94 4.19
C TYR A 157 -20.01 10.58 5.31
N LEU A 158 -18.89 11.24 5.01
CA LEU A 158 -18.06 11.92 6.01
C LEU A 158 -18.88 12.93 6.84
N PHE A 159 -19.84 13.61 6.23
CA PHE A 159 -20.70 14.59 6.89
C PHE A 159 -21.79 13.97 7.79
N THR A 160 -21.92 12.63 7.79
CA THR A 160 -22.75 11.90 8.77
C THR A 160 -22.01 11.53 10.04
N LEU A 161 -20.67 11.59 10.02
CA LEU A 161 -19.83 11.25 11.18
C LEU A 161 -20.00 12.27 12.30
N ALA A 162 -19.71 11.84 13.53
CA ALA A 162 -19.61 12.75 14.66
C ALA A 162 -18.48 13.76 14.41
N PRO A 163 -18.73 15.08 14.52
CA PRO A 163 -17.67 16.08 14.48
C PRO A 163 -16.68 15.83 15.63
N ALA A 164 -15.39 15.77 15.32
CA ALA A 164 -14.34 15.61 16.31
C ALA A 164 -13.32 16.74 16.15
N HIS A 165 -13.06 17.47 17.24
CA HIS A 165 -12.06 18.53 17.23
C HIS A 165 -10.66 17.92 17.37
N ALA A 166 -9.88 17.97 16.29
CA ALA A 166 -8.53 17.41 16.20
C ALA A 166 -7.65 18.29 15.31
N PRO A 167 -6.96 19.29 15.87
CA PRO A 167 -6.10 20.19 15.11
C PRO A 167 -4.98 19.43 14.37
N ALA A 168 -4.79 19.76 13.08
CA ALA A 168 -3.73 19.16 12.28
C ALA A 168 -2.34 19.44 12.86
N ARG A 169 -1.52 18.41 12.97
CA ARG A 169 -0.10 18.53 13.36
C ARG A 169 0.69 19.20 12.24
N GLN A 170 1.65 20.04 12.59
CA GLN A 170 2.53 20.66 11.61
C GLN A 170 3.50 19.65 11.01
N ASN A 171 3.62 19.67 9.68
CA ASN A 171 4.64 18.90 8.96
C ASN A 171 6.04 19.35 9.36
N ARG A 172 6.97 18.41 9.38
CA ARG A 172 8.39 18.64 9.66
C ARG A 172 9.21 18.14 8.49
N LEU A 173 9.29 18.96 7.44
CA LEU A 173 10.05 18.65 6.23
C LEU A 173 11.35 19.42 6.22
N SER A 174 12.40 18.79 5.72
CA SER A 174 13.70 19.45 5.50
C SER A 174 13.63 20.35 4.27
N TRP A 175 14.35 21.46 4.30
CA TRP A 175 14.54 22.27 3.10
C TRP A 175 15.23 21.42 2.00
N PRO A 176 14.82 21.51 0.72
CA PRO A 176 13.81 22.42 0.16
C PRO A 176 12.37 21.86 0.13
N PHE A 177 12.12 20.67 0.67
CA PHE A 177 10.81 19.98 0.58
C PHE A 177 9.69 20.64 1.41
N ASP A 178 10.03 21.55 2.32
CA ASP A 178 9.09 22.38 3.06
C ASP A 178 8.48 23.52 2.23
N GLN A 179 9.01 23.80 1.03
CA GLN A 179 8.56 24.88 0.17
C GLN A 179 7.35 24.47 -0.69
N ARG A 180 6.15 24.91 -0.32
CA ARG A 180 4.90 24.56 -1.06
C ARG A 180 4.84 25.07 -2.49
N SER A 181 5.61 26.10 -2.87
CA SER A 181 5.67 26.57 -4.26
C SER A 181 6.23 25.52 -5.22
N LEU A 182 7.11 24.62 -4.73
CA LEU A 182 7.64 23.51 -5.53
C LEU A 182 6.55 22.53 -5.94
N LEU A 183 5.50 22.38 -5.11
CA LEU A 183 4.35 21.52 -5.43
C LEU A 183 3.59 22.03 -6.66
N THR A 184 3.57 23.33 -6.94
CA THR A 184 2.94 23.83 -8.17
C THR A 184 3.63 23.27 -9.42
N PHE A 185 4.97 23.23 -9.41
CA PHE A 185 5.74 22.65 -10.51
C PHE A 185 5.58 21.14 -10.56
N TRP A 186 5.63 20.47 -9.41
CA TRP A 186 5.42 19.02 -9.31
C TRP A 186 4.04 18.62 -9.85
N ASN A 187 2.97 19.29 -9.43
CA ASN A 187 1.61 19.02 -9.91
C ASN A 187 1.51 19.20 -11.43
N GLY A 188 2.14 20.24 -12.00
CA GLY A 188 2.13 20.46 -13.44
C GLY A 188 2.79 19.36 -14.27
N MET A 189 3.64 18.53 -13.65
CA MET A 189 4.29 17.40 -14.31
C MET A 189 3.62 16.06 -14.02
N PHE A 190 3.06 15.90 -12.83
CA PHE A 190 2.65 14.58 -12.29
C PHE A 190 1.16 14.45 -11.97
N ASN A 191 0.40 15.55 -11.98
CA ASN A 191 -1.05 15.51 -11.85
C ASN A 191 -1.70 16.10 -13.11
N ALA A 192 -2.15 15.21 -14.00
CA ALA A 192 -2.87 15.62 -15.20
C ALA A 192 -4.29 16.14 -14.90
N ASP A 193 -4.81 15.94 -13.68
CA ASP A 193 -6.20 16.24 -13.29
C ASP A 193 -7.21 15.60 -14.25
N GLU A 194 -7.00 14.33 -14.56
CA GLU A 194 -7.81 13.57 -15.51
C GLU A 194 -8.74 12.59 -14.79
N ARG A 195 -9.98 12.49 -15.25
CA ARG A 195 -10.95 11.49 -14.78
C ARG A 195 -10.70 10.16 -15.48
N PHE A 196 -11.14 9.06 -14.86
CA PHE A 196 -10.99 7.72 -15.42
C PHE A 196 -11.58 7.62 -16.84
N ARG A 197 -10.80 7.04 -17.75
CA ARG A 197 -11.15 6.87 -19.16
C ARG A 197 -11.21 5.37 -19.50
N PRO A 198 -12.41 4.78 -19.67
CA PRO A 198 -12.52 3.38 -20.00
C PRO A 198 -11.81 3.02 -21.31
N ASN A 199 -11.11 1.89 -21.32
CA ASN A 199 -10.50 1.30 -22.49
C ASN A 199 -11.55 0.47 -23.26
N THR A 200 -11.79 0.82 -24.52
CA THR A 200 -12.80 0.15 -25.35
C THR A 200 -12.34 -1.19 -25.91
N GLY A 201 -11.04 -1.48 -25.86
CA GLY A 201 -10.49 -2.79 -26.18
C GLY A 201 -10.60 -3.82 -25.06
N GLU A 202 -10.94 -3.36 -23.85
CA GLU A 202 -11.00 -4.19 -22.64
C GLU A 202 -12.44 -4.44 -22.18
N SER A 203 -12.62 -5.50 -21.39
CA SER A 203 -13.94 -5.85 -20.86
C SER A 203 -14.44 -4.81 -19.83
N PRO A 204 -15.76 -4.71 -19.59
CA PRO A 204 -16.31 -3.92 -18.48
C PRO A 204 -15.73 -4.29 -17.11
N GLN A 205 -15.52 -5.58 -16.88
CA GLN A 205 -14.93 -6.08 -15.62
C GLN A 205 -13.48 -5.59 -15.45
N TRP A 206 -12.69 -5.60 -16.54
CA TRP A 206 -11.33 -5.06 -16.52
C TRP A 206 -11.34 -3.56 -16.22
N ASN A 207 -12.21 -2.79 -16.88
CA ASN A 207 -12.33 -1.35 -16.65
C ASN A 207 -12.76 -1.03 -15.21
N ARG A 208 -13.66 -1.83 -14.63
CA ARG A 208 -14.04 -1.74 -13.23
C ARG A 208 -12.85 -2.01 -12.30
N GLY A 209 -12.08 -3.06 -12.58
CA GLY A 209 -10.87 -3.39 -11.83
C GLY A 209 -9.80 -2.31 -11.91
N ALA A 210 -9.60 -1.72 -13.09
CA ALA A 210 -8.69 -0.61 -13.31
C ALA A 210 -9.13 0.63 -12.50
N TYR A 211 -10.42 0.95 -12.49
CA TYR A 211 -10.94 2.04 -11.67
C TYR A 211 -10.72 1.80 -10.16
N LEU A 212 -11.00 0.58 -9.70
CA LEU A 212 -10.80 0.21 -8.30
C LEU A 212 -9.32 0.24 -7.91
N ALA A 213 -8.41 -0.27 -8.74
CA ALA A 213 -6.99 -0.34 -8.41
C ALA A 213 -6.27 1.02 -8.55
N GLU A 214 -6.60 1.81 -9.58
CA GLU A 214 -5.89 3.05 -9.87
C GLU A 214 -6.49 4.27 -9.18
N ALA A 215 -7.81 4.37 -9.13
CA ALA A 215 -8.50 5.55 -8.60
C ALA A 215 -8.82 5.41 -7.12
N LEU A 216 -9.51 4.33 -6.74
CA LEU A 216 -10.01 4.14 -5.37
C LEU A 216 -8.93 3.55 -4.46
N GLY A 217 -8.57 2.29 -4.63
CA GLY A 217 -7.62 1.59 -3.77
C GLY A 217 -6.16 1.91 -4.02
N HIS A 218 -5.87 2.82 -4.98
CA HIS A 218 -4.55 3.42 -5.25
C HIS A 218 -3.36 2.46 -5.11
N CYS A 219 -3.49 1.21 -5.59
CA CYS A 219 -2.56 0.12 -5.29
C CYS A 219 -1.11 0.46 -5.67
N GLY A 220 -0.94 1.33 -6.67
CA GLY A 220 0.37 1.80 -7.14
C GLY A 220 1.11 2.63 -6.09
N GLU A 221 0.42 3.31 -5.19
CA GLU A 221 1.04 4.15 -4.16
C GLU A 221 1.93 3.33 -3.22
N CYS A 222 1.59 2.05 -3.01
CA CYS A 222 2.41 1.09 -2.27
C CYS A 222 3.24 0.17 -3.18
N HIS A 223 2.66 -0.36 -4.25
CA HIS A 223 3.26 -1.45 -5.04
C HIS A 223 4.07 -0.99 -6.26
N THR A 224 4.14 0.30 -6.56
CA THR A 224 4.95 0.83 -7.68
C THR A 224 6.12 1.66 -7.12
N PRO A 225 7.35 1.47 -7.62
CA PRO A 225 8.49 2.27 -7.18
C PRO A 225 8.31 3.75 -7.53
N ARG A 226 9.03 4.62 -6.81
CA ARG A 226 9.02 6.07 -7.05
C ARG A 226 10.23 6.48 -7.89
N ASN A 227 10.03 7.42 -8.80
CA ASN A 227 11.11 8.05 -9.55
C ASN A 227 11.88 9.08 -8.70
N LEU A 228 12.88 9.74 -9.28
CA LEU A 228 13.71 10.74 -8.57
C LEU A 228 12.93 11.96 -8.05
N ALA A 229 11.79 12.28 -8.65
CA ALA A 229 10.88 13.34 -8.18
C ALA A 229 9.84 12.82 -7.18
N PHE A 230 10.00 11.59 -6.71
CA PHE A 230 9.09 10.91 -5.78
C PHE A 230 7.67 10.71 -6.33
N ALA A 231 7.49 10.71 -7.65
CA ALA A 231 6.25 10.34 -8.32
C ALA A 231 6.26 8.84 -8.70
N LEU A 232 5.10 8.25 -8.99
CA LEU A 232 5.01 6.85 -9.41
C LEU A 232 5.76 6.59 -10.71
N ASP A 233 6.62 5.58 -10.73
CA ASP A 233 7.26 5.08 -11.94
C ASP A 233 6.42 3.98 -12.59
N ASN A 234 5.43 4.39 -13.38
CA ASN A 234 4.54 3.46 -14.08
C ASN A 234 5.24 2.64 -15.18
N HIS A 235 6.54 2.83 -15.47
CA HIS A 235 7.31 1.88 -16.27
C HIS A 235 7.60 0.58 -15.53
N HIS A 236 7.59 0.62 -14.20
CA HIS A 236 7.76 -0.53 -13.30
C HIS A 236 6.50 -0.71 -12.46
N LYS A 237 5.33 -0.47 -13.08
CA LYS A 237 4.03 -0.57 -12.43
C LYS A 237 3.92 -1.88 -11.66
N PHE A 238 3.57 -1.77 -10.37
CA PHE A 238 3.32 -2.91 -9.49
C PHE A 238 4.51 -3.84 -9.26
N ALA A 239 5.72 -3.46 -9.66
CA ALA A 239 6.94 -4.27 -9.47
C ALA A 239 7.40 -4.39 -8.00
N GLY A 240 6.71 -3.70 -7.08
CA GLY A 240 7.03 -3.62 -5.66
C GLY A 240 7.85 -2.38 -5.31
N ALA A 241 7.76 -1.97 -4.04
CA ALA A 241 8.51 -0.84 -3.50
C ALA A 241 8.68 -0.96 -1.98
N ILE A 242 9.61 -0.16 -1.44
CA ILE A 242 9.73 0.02 0.01
C ILE A 242 8.89 1.24 0.39
N THR A 243 7.90 1.05 1.25
CA THR A 243 7.03 2.11 1.76
C THR A 243 6.92 2.00 3.28
N ALA A 244 7.16 3.12 3.99
CA ALA A 244 7.14 3.18 5.46
C ALA A 244 7.97 2.09 6.17
N GLY A 245 9.09 1.67 5.56
CA GLY A 245 9.95 0.61 6.12
C GLY A 245 9.43 -0.81 5.93
N TRP A 246 8.39 -1.01 5.12
CA TRP A 246 7.87 -2.29 4.68
C TRP A 246 8.14 -2.50 3.19
N HIS A 247 8.41 -3.73 2.78
CA HIS A 247 8.39 -4.15 1.38
C HIS A 247 6.94 -4.42 0.97
N ALA A 248 6.38 -3.53 0.17
CA ALA A 248 5.18 -3.81 -0.63
C ALA A 248 5.63 -4.60 -1.86
N TYR A 249 5.32 -5.89 -1.87
CA TYR A 249 5.89 -6.84 -2.85
C TYR A 249 5.35 -6.65 -4.26
N ASN A 250 6.04 -7.25 -5.23
CA ASN A 250 5.59 -7.31 -6.62
C ASN A 250 4.20 -7.97 -6.74
N ILE A 251 3.25 -7.31 -7.38
CA ILE A 251 1.89 -7.83 -7.64
C ILE A 251 1.60 -7.98 -9.14
N THR A 252 2.65 -8.05 -9.97
CA THR A 252 2.53 -8.32 -11.40
C THR A 252 2.36 -9.82 -11.70
N GLY A 253 2.08 -10.16 -12.96
CA GLY A 253 2.00 -11.54 -13.44
C GLY A 253 3.32 -12.34 -13.43
N ASP A 254 4.38 -11.84 -12.80
CA ASP A 254 5.62 -12.60 -12.63
C ASP A 254 5.40 -13.85 -11.75
N ARG A 255 5.96 -14.99 -12.15
CA ARG A 255 5.65 -16.30 -11.55
C ARG A 255 6.47 -16.61 -10.30
N ASP A 256 7.62 -15.97 -10.12
CA ASP A 256 8.54 -16.28 -9.04
C ASP A 256 8.46 -15.25 -7.91
N SER A 257 8.45 -13.96 -8.27
CA SER A 257 8.41 -12.85 -7.31
C SER A 257 7.05 -12.16 -7.23
N GLY A 258 6.23 -12.25 -8.27
CA GLY A 258 4.88 -11.69 -8.33
C GLY A 258 3.76 -12.66 -7.93
N ILE A 259 2.55 -12.37 -8.41
CA ILE A 259 1.32 -13.17 -8.20
C ILE A 259 0.96 -14.06 -9.40
N GLY A 260 1.83 -14.16 -10.40
CA GLY A 260 1.60 -14.98 -11.60
C GLY A 260 1.50 -16.48 -11.35
N GLY A 261 1.97 -16.94 -10.19
CA GLY A 261 1.84 -18.33 -9.73
C GLY A 261 0.61 -18.60 -8.86
N TRP A 262 -0.09 -17.57 -8.39
CA TRP A 262 -1.26 -17.69 -7.52
C TRP A 262 -2.48 -18.07 -8.34
N SER A 263 -3.47 -18.75 -7.76
CA SER A 263 -4.78 -18.92 -8.41
C SER A 263 -5.61 -17.64 -8.30
N ASP A 264 -6.65 -17.50 -9.13
CA ASP A 264 -7.57 -16.35 -9.02
C ASP A 264 -8.29 -16.34 -7.67
N GLU A 265 -8.59 -17.53 -7.13
CA GLU A 265 -9.18 -17.70 -5.80
C GLU A 265 -8.22 -17.27 -4.70
N ASP A 266 -6.92 -17.57 -4.81
CA ASP A 266 -5.93 -17.12 -3.81
C ASP A 266 -5.84 -15.59 -3.76
N ILE A 267 -5.84 -14.93 -4.93
CA ILE A 267 -5.81 -13.46 -4.99
C ILE A 267 -7.12 -12.90 -4.42
N TYR A 268 -8.26 -13.48 -4.77
CA TYR A 268 -9.56 -13.10 -4.23
C TYR A 268 -9.60 -13.20 -2.69
N LEU A 269 -9.19 -14.35 -2.14
CA LEU A 269 -9.16 -14.58 -0.69
C LEU A 269 -8.19 -13.63 0.01
N TYR A 270 -7.01 -13.41 -0.57
CA TYR A 270 -6.03 -12.49 0.01
C TYR A 270 -6.54 -11.06 0.04
N LEU A 271 -7.18 -10.57 -1.04
CA LEU A 271 -7.74 -9.21 -1.05
C LEU A 271 -8.93 -9.07 -0.09
N SER A 272 -9.80 -10.07 0.00
CA SER A 272 -11.03 -9.99 0.81
C SER A 272 -10.82 -10.29 2.31
N THR A 273 -9.82 -11.10 2.66
CA THR A 273 -9.59 -11.56 4.05
C THR A 273 -8.18 -11.26 4.56
N GLY A 274 -7.27 -10.87 3.67
CA GLY A 274 -5.87 -10.66 4.01
C GLY A 274 -5.13 -11.97 4.30
N HIS A 275 -5.57 -13.10 3.75
CA HIS A 275 -4.86 -14.38 3.80
C HIS A 275 -5.21 -15.29 2.64
N ALA A 276 -4.22 -16.04 2.16
CA ALA A 276 -4.43 -17.14 1.23
C ALA A 276 -3.54 -18.33 1.59
N ASN A 277 -4.10 -19.53 1.51
CA ASN A 277 -3.39 -20.75 1.90
C ASN A 277 -2.16 -20.98 1.02
N GLY A 278 -1.01 -21.21 1.66
CA GLY A 278 0.26 -21.37 0.96
C GLY A 278 0.92 -20.06 0.52
N HIS A 279 0.34 -18.90 0.84
CA HIS A 279 0.89 -17.59 0.49
C HIS A 279 1.06 -16.65 1.68
N GLY A 280 0.40 -16.94 2.81
CA GLY A 280 0.51 -16.21 4.06
C GLY A 280 -0.59 -15.19 4.29
N GLY A 281 -0.48 -14.49 5.43
CA GLY A 281 -1.37 -13.41 5.83
C GLY A 281 -0.76 -12.02 5.65
N ALA A 282 -1.62 -11.03 5.40
CA ALA A 282 -1.29 -9.62 5.40
C ALA A 282 -0.97 -9.14 6.84
N ALA A 283 0.03 -8.28 6.93
CA ALA A 283 0.50 -7.64 8.16
C ALA A 283 0.92 -6.19 7.85
N GLY A 284 1.11 -5.38 8.90
CA GLY A 284 1.49 -3.98 8.75
C GLY A 284 0.51 -3.20 7.85
N PRO A 285 1.01 -2.32 6.96
CA PRO A 285 0.16 -1.51 6.09
C PRO A 285 -0.77 -2.31 5.17
N MET A 286 -0.37 -3.51 4.72
CA MET A 286 -1.25 -4.35 3.89
C MET A 286 -2.37 -4.99 4.74
N GLY A 287 -2.11 -5.24 6.03
CA GLY A 287 -3.14 -5.66 6.97
C GLY A 287 -4.20 -4.57 7.16
N GLU A 288 -3.76 -3.33 7.37
CA GLU A 288 -4.62 -2.13 7.48
C GLU A 288 -5.45 -1.93 6.19
N ALA A 289 -4.81 -1.96 5.02
CA ALA A 289 -5.51 -1.85 3.73
C ALA A 289 -6.54 -2.98 3.51
N THR A 290 -6.35 -4.16 4.12
CA THR A 290 -7.36 -5.21 4.07
C THR A 290 -8.51 -4.90 5.03
N ASP A 291 -8.18 -4.59 6.29
CA ASP A 291 -9.12 -4.53 7.39
C ASP A 291 -9.99 -3.24 7.36
N ASP A 292 -9.46 -2.14 6.83
CA ASP A 292 -10.16 -0.84 6.73
C ASP A 292 -10.76 -0.58 5.33
N SER A 293 -10.35 -1.35 4.31
CA SER A 293 -10.72 -1.12 2.91
C SER A 293 -11.19 -2.38 2.17
N LEU A 294 -10.27 -3.27 1.76
CA LEU A 294 -10.58 -4.30 0.76
C LEU A 294 -11.60 -5.34 1.22
N SER A 295 -11.65 -5.64 2.52
CA SER A 295 -12.62 -6.58 3.11
C SER A 295 -14.08 -6.10 3.04
N TYR A 296 -14.32 -4.81 2.77
CA TYR A 296 -15.65 -4.24 2.57
C TYR A 296 -16.14 -4.30 1.13
N LEU A 297 -15.26 -4.64 0.17
CA LEU A 297 -15.63 -4.73 -1.24
C LEU A 297 -16.59 -5.89 -1.46
N VAL A 298 -17.57 -5.69 -2.35
CA VAL A 298 -18.44 -6.79 -2.77
C VAL A 298 -17.64 -7.79 -3.62
N PRO A 299 -18.03 -9.08 -3.66
CA PRO A 299 -17.28 -10.10 -4.42
C PRO A 299 -17.02 -9.74 -5.88
N ASP A 300 -17.98 -9.12 -6.57
CA ASP A 300 -17.83 -8.71 -7.97
C ASP A 300 -16.69 -7.70 -8.18
N ASP A 301 -16.50 -6.77 -7.23
CA ASP A 301 -15.44 -5.77 -7.28
C ASP A 301 -14.06 -6.40 -6.98
N VAL A 302 -13.99 -7.37 -6.08
CA VAL A 302 -12.76 -8.14 -5.85
C VAL A 302 -12.40 -8.97 -7.09
N HIS A 303 -13.37 -9.60 -7.74
CA HIS A 303 -13.12 -10.28 -9.03
C HIS A 303 -12.69 -9.32 -10.14
N ALA A 304 -13.22 -8.10 -10.17
CA ALA A 304 -12.76 -7.07 -11.09
C ALA A 304 -11.30 -6.68 -10.84
N LEU A 305 -10.90 -6.49 -9.57
CA LEU A 305 -9.50 -6.30 -9.19
C LEU A 305 -8.62 -7.47 -9.65
N VAL A 306 -9.03 -8.72 -9.43
CA VAL A 306 -8.31 -9.91 -9.91
C VAL A 306 -8.13 -9.85 -11.43
N ALA A 307 -9.20 -9.57 -12.19
CA ALA A 307 -9.15 -9.47 -13.65
C ALA A 307 -8.16 -8.39 -14.13
N TYR A 308 -8.13 -7.24 -13.46
CA TYR A 308 -7.18 -6.16 -13.77
C TYR A 308 -5.74 -6.56 -13.42
N LEU A 309 -5.50 -7.09 -12.23
CA LEU A 309 -4.17 -7.53 -11.79
C LEU A 309 -3.58 -8.61 -12.71
N ARG A 310 -4.41 -9.51 -13.25
CA ARG A 310 -3.99 -10.51 -14.25
C ARG A 310 -3.51 -9.93 -15.57
N SER A 311 -3.96 -8.73 -15.93
CA SER A 311 -3.55 -8.06 -17.17
C SER A 311 -2.19 -7.36 -17.06
N ILE A 312 -1.67 -7.17 -15.84
CA ILE A 312 -0.46 -6.39 -15.61
C ILE A 312 0.76 -7.18 -16.11
N PRO A 313 1.58 -6.60 -17.01
CA PRO A 313 2.78 -7.23 -17.51
C PRO A 313 3.71 -7.67 -16.39
N ALA A 314 4.29 -8.86 -16.53
CA ALA A 314 5.22 -9.39 -15.54
C ALA A 314 6.48 -8.51 -15.45
N HIS A 315 6.84 -8.11 -14.24
CA HIS A 315 8.12 -7.51 -13.92
C HIS A 315 8.91 -8.48 -13.05
N ALA A 316 9.98 -9.06 -13.57
CA ALA A 316 10.84 -9.93 -12.78
C ALA A 316 11.64 -9.10 -11.74
N SER A 317 11.81 -9.65 -10.55
CA SER A 317 12.74 -9.14 -9.53
C SER A 317 13.76 -10.22 -9.15
N ASP A 318 14.72 -9.86 -8.30
CA ASP A 318 15.72 -10.77 -7.75
C ASP A 318 15.22 -11.58 -6.55
N LEU A 319 13.98 -11.36 -6.13
CA LEU A 319 13.37 -12.15 -5.05
C LEU A 319 13.17 -13.61 -5.50
N PRO A 320 13.59 -14.58 -4.68
CA PRO A 320 13.45 -15.98 -5.01
C PRO A 320 11.98 -16.41 -5.00
N ARG A 321 11.69 -17.52 -5.67
CA ARG A 321 10.40 -18.21 -5.55
C ARG A 321 10.15 -18.61 -4.09
N THR A 322 8.91 -18.54 -3.63
CA THR A 322 8.55 -18.94 -2.26
C THR A 322 8.72 -20.45 -2.06
N VAL A 323 9.28 -20.82 -0.92
CA VAL A 323 9.33 -22.20 -0.44
C VAL A 323 8.02 -22.52 0.29
N THR A 324 7.24 -23.44 -0.26
CA THR A 324 5.95 -23.88 0.30
C THR A 324 6.04 -25.21 1.04
N THR A 325 7.17 -25.91 0.94
CA THR A 325 7.39 -27.18 1.63
C THR A 325 7.74 -26.97 3.09
N ALA A 326 7.16 -27.79 3.97
CA ALA A 326 7.49 -27.84 5.38
C ALA A 326 8.99 -28.10 5.63
N ALA A 327 9.56 -27.40 6.61
CA ALA A 327 10.89 -27.71 7.12
C ALA A 327 10.88 -29.05 7.90
N PRO A 328 12.04 -29.71 8.09
CA PRO A 328 12.13 -30.89 8.93
C PRO A 328 11.57 -30.64 10.33
N ALA A 329 10.82 -31.61 10.88
CA ALA A 329 10.21 -31.49 12.21
C ALA A 329 11.26 -31.35 13.33
N SER A 330 12.46 -31.88 13.12
CA SER A 330 13.59 -31.70 14.03
C SER A 330 14.18 -30.30 13.90
N HIS A 331 14.28 -29.57 15.01
CA HIS A 331 14.96 -28.27 15.04
C HIS A 331 16.47 -28.38 14.75
N LYS A 332 17.05 -29.58 14.91
CA LYS A 332 18.48 -29.86 14.67
C LYS A 332 18.81 -30.04 13.19
N GLU A 333 17.80 -30.06 12.32
CA GLU A 333 17.93 -30.27 10.88
C GLU A 333 17.48 -29.01 10.12
N GLY A 334 18.11 -28.75 8.98
CA GLY A 334 17.62 -27.75 8.01
C GLY A 334 18.13 -26.31 8.18
N VAL A 335 19.04 -26.02 9.12
CA VAL A 335 19.67 -24.68 9.23
C VAL A 335 21.19 -24.80 9.18
N ALA A 336 21.83 -23.93 8.40
CA ALA A 336 23.28 -23.90 8.26
C ALA A 336 23.98 -23.43 9.55
N ALA A 337 25.19 -23.93 9.80
CA ALA A 337 25.93 -23.71 11.06
C ALA A 337 26.42 -22.26 11.27
N ASP A 338 26.31 -21.41 10.25
CA ASP A 338 26.73 -20.00 10.25
C ASP A 338 25.62 -19.03 10.69
N VAL A 339 24.39 -19.50 10.86
CA VAL A 339 23.28 -18.70 11.43
C VAL A 339 23.49 -18.53 12.94
N ASP A 340 23.28 -17.32 13.45
CA ASP A 340 23.40 -17.03 14.87
C ASP A 340 22.44 -17.89 15.71
N SER A 341 23.01 -18.73 16.58
CA SER A 341 22.26 -19.64 17.46
C SER A 341 21.26 -18.96 18.39
N ARG A 342 21.37 -17.63 18.62
CA ARG A 342 20.36 -16.87 19.37
C ARG A 342 19.01 -16.90 18.68
N GLY A 343 18.97 -16.84 17.35
CA GLY A 343 17.73 -16.84 16.58
C GLY A 343 16.91 -18.12 16.81
N GLU A 344 17.56 -19.28 16.78
CA GLU A 344 16.92 -20.57 17.10
C GLU A 344 16.35 -20.58 18.52
N LYS A 345 17.13 -20.11 19.50
CA LYS A 345 16.70 -20.08 20.91
C LYS A 345 15.49 -19.18 21.14
N ILE A 346 15.48 -18.01 20.50
CA ILE A 346 14.34 -17.08 20.55
C ILE A 346 13.13 -17.72 19.89
N PHE A 347 13.29 -18.29 18.69
CA PHE A 347 12.20 -18.98 18.00
C PHE A 347 11.62 -20.11 18.85
N ALA A 348 12.48 -20.93 19.47
CA ALA A 348 12.07 -22.02 20.36
C ALA A 348 11.23 -21.52 21.55
N GLY A 349 11.66 -20.41 22.17
CA GLY A 349 11.05 -19.89 23.39
C GLY A 349 9.81 -19.04 23.17
N ALA A 350 9.69 -18.35 22.02
CA ALA A 350 8.66 -17.33 21.80
C ALA A 350 7.77 -17.57 20.57
N CYS A 351 8.19 -18.38 19.60
CA CYS A 351 7.52 -18.46 18.29
C CYS A 351 6.99 -19.87 17.96
N ALA A 352 7.74 -20.91 18.31
CA ALA A 352 7.50 -22.29 17.85
C ALA A 352 6.15 -22.87 18.32
N SER A 353 5.59 -22.40 19.43
CA SER A 353 4.27 -22.86 19.91
C SER A 353 3.12 -22.50 18.97
N CYS A 354 3.26 -21.41 18.21
CA CYS A 354 2.26 -20.96 17.24
C CYS A 354 2.66 -21.32 15.81
N HIS A 355 3.94 -21.19 15.46
CA HIS A 355 4.44 -21.36 14.09
C HIS A 355 4.92 -22.77 13.74
N ASP A 356 5.13 -23.63 14.75
CA ASP A 356 5.72 -24.97 14.65
C ASP A 356 7.16 -25.00 14.11
N TRP A 357 7.87 -26.10 14.36
CA TRP A 357 9.23 -26.32 13.85
C TRP A 357 9.27 -26.58 12.34
N THR A 358 8.16 -27.02 11.77
CA THR A 358 7.97 -27.22 10.33
C THR A 358 7.64 -25.92 9.60
N GLY A 359 7.23 -24.87 10.34
CA GLY A 359 6.71 -23.63 9.76
C GLY A 359 5.25 -23.74 9.32
N VAL A 360 4.59 -24.88 9.55
CA VAL A 360 3.16 -25.10 9.31
C VAL A 360 2.44 -25.07 10.63
N SER A 361 1.63 -24.04 10.87
CA SER A 361 0.99 -23.85 12.16
C SER A 361 -0.11 -24.88 12.42
N PRO A 362 -0.14 -25.52 13.61
CA PRO A 362 -1.24 -26.38 14.02
C PRO A 362 -2.43 -25.60 14.60
N VAL A 363 -2.27 -24.28 14.81
CA VAL A 363 -3.27 -23.43 15.49
C VAL A 363 -4.13 -22.69 14.47
N THR A 364 -3.52 -22.06 13.47
CA THR A 364 -4.23 -21.26 12.45
C THR A 364 -3.41 -21.11 11.18
N GLY A 365 -4.08 -21.10 10.02
CA GLY A 365 -3.44 -20.86 8.72
C GLY A 365 -2.66 -19.55 8.66
N TYR A 366 -3.11 -18.51 9.37
CA TYR A 366 -2.47 -17.20 9.44
C TYR A 366 -1.08 -17.21 10.09
N ALA A 367 -0.80 -18.22 10.94
CA ALA A 367 0.50 -18.38 11.59
C ALA A 367 1.44 -19.33 10.82
N THR A 368 1.05 -19.81 9.64
CA THR A 368 1.94 -20.61 8.79
C THR A 368 3.01 -19.71 8.15
N LEU A 369 4.27 -20.11 8.24
CA LEU A 369 5.44 -19.39 7.71
C LEU A 369 5.84 -19.87 6.31
N THR A 370 5.57 -21.13 5.97
CA THR A 370 5.85 -21.66 4.62
C THR A 370 4.97 -20.95 3.59
N GLY A 371 5.57 -20.59 2.45
CA GLY A 371 4.89 -19.89 1.36
C GLY A 371 4.76 -18.38 1.56
N VAL A 372 4.97 -17.87 2.77
CA VAL A 372 4.93 -16.43 3.07
C VAL A 372 6.03 -15.70 2.33
N ARG A 373 5.67 -14.67 1.54
CA ARG A 373 6.63 -13.86 0.79
C ARG A 373 7.70 -13.22 1.67
N ALA A 374 7.31 -12.67 2.83
CA ALA A 374 8.25 -12.05 3.77
C ALA A 374 9.35 -13.00 4.27
N VAL A 375 9.01 -14.27 4.50
CA VAL A 375 9.96 -15.29 4.95
C VAL A 375 10.94 -15.70 3.84
N ASN A 376 10.55 -15.50 2.59
CA ASN A 376 11.36 -15.78 1.41
C ASN A 376 12.10 -14.54 0.87
N ASP A 377 12.04 -13.42 1.58
CA ASP A 377 12.76 -12.20 1.25
C ASP A 377 14.11 -12.18 2.01
N PRO A 378 15.26 -12.23 1.30
CA PRO A 378 16.58 -12.27 1.93
C PRO A 378 16.98 -10.98 2.65
N SER A 379 16.19 -9.91 2.54
CA SER A 379 16.36 -8.72 3.39
C SER A 379 15.81 -8.94 4.81
N ALA A 380 14.87 -9.89 4.99
CA ALA A 380 14.11 -10.11 6.22
C ALA A 380 13.40 -8.87 6.78
N THR A 381 13.25 -7.79 5.99
CA THR A 381 12.69 -6.51 6.44
C THR A 381 11.29 -6.68 7.02
N ASN A 382 10.38 -7.33 6.28
CA ASN A 382 9.01 -7.54 6.74
C ASN A 382 8.92 -8.55 7.88
N VAL A 383 9.81 -9.54 7.95
CA VAL A 383 9.89 -10.45 9.10
C VAL A 383 10.25 -9.67 10.37
N ALA A 384 11.30 -8.85 10.31
CA ALA A 384 11.70 -8.01 11.43
C ALA A 384 10.61 -7.01 11.83
N GLN A 385 9.98 -6.33 10.87
CA GLN A 385 8.85 -5.43 11.14
C GLN A 385 7.68 -6.16 11.81
N THR A 386 7.35 -7.37 11.36
CA THR A 386 6.28 -8.17 11.98
C THR A 386 6.64 -8.57 13.41
N VAL A 387 7.90 -8.92 13.68
CA VAL A 387 8.37 -9.22 15.05
C VAL A 387 8.37 -7.98 15.94
N ILE A 388 8.78 -6.81 15.42
CA ILE A 388 8.80 -5.54 16.17
C ILE A 388 7.39 -5.15 16.59
N ASN A 389 6.47 -5.11 15.63
CA ASN A 389 5.14 -4.51 15.80
C ASN A 389 4.06 -5.52 16.20
N GLY A 390 4.30 -6.82 15.99
CA GLY A 390 3.28 -7.85 16.13
C GLY A 390 2.26 -7.80 15.00
N VAL A 391 1.17 -8.53 15.17
CA VAL A 391 -0.01 -8.52 14.30
C VAL A 391 -1.25 -8.56 15.19
N ASP A 392 -2.18 -7.65 14.99
CA ASP A 392 -3.49 -7.69 15.66
C ASP A 392 -4.55 -7.29 14.64
N ARG A 393 -5.29 -8.28 14.16
CA ARG A 393 -6.29 -8.12 13.09
C ARG A 393 -7.59 -8.80 13.48
N THR A 394 -8.70 -8.24 13.04
CA THR A 394 -10.02 -8.85 13.21
C THR A 394 -10.53 -9.30 11.86
N THR A 395 -10.59 -10.62 11.65
CA THR A 395 -11.15 -11.21 10.42
C THR A 395 -12.51 -11.82 10.69
N ALA A 396 -13.19 -12.29 9.65
CA ALA A 396 -14.46 -12.99 9.77
C ALA A 396 -14.36 -14.28 10.61
N GLU A 397 -13.17 -14.91 10.62
CA GLU A 397 -12.85 -16.13 11.36
C GLU A 397 -12.45 -15.87 12.82
N GLY A 398 -12.26 -14.60 13.19
CA GLY A 398 -11.94 -14.18 14.55
C GLY A 398 -10.70 -13.27 14.62
N ARG A 399 -10.21 -13.08 15.84
CA ARG A 399 -9.02 -12.26 16.09
C ARG A 399 -7.75 -13.04 15.75
N ILE A 400 -6.95 -12.52 14.83
CA ILE A 400 -5.62 -13.01 14.50
C ILE A 400 -4.61 -12.17 15.26
N PHE A 401 -3.85 -12.82 16.15
CA PHE A 401 -2.98 -12.12 17.08
C PHE A 401 -1.58 -12.76 17.15
N MET A 402 -0.57 -11.92 16.99
CA MET A 402 0.84 -12.18 17.27
C MET A 402 1.36 -11.03 18.16
N PRO A 403 1.90 -11.31 19.35
CA PRO A 403 2.44 -10.27 20.22
C PRO A 403 3.51 -9.42 19.53
N ALA A 404 3.57 -8.14 19.88
CA ALA A 404 4.71 -7.29 19.55
C ALA A 404 5.89 -7.66 20.44
N PHE A 405 7.06 -7.92 19.84
CA PHE A 405 8.29 -8.25 20.56
C PHE A 405 9.31 -7.11 20.54
N GLY A 406 8.97 -5.97 19.92
CA GLY A 406 9.84 -4.81 19.82
C GLY A 406 10.39 -4.35 21.18
N GLU A 407 9.58 -4.25 22.23
CA GLU A 407 10.06 -3.80 23.54
C GLU A 407 10.75 -4.93 24.34
N GLY A 408 10.50 -6.20 23.98
CA GLY A 408 10.97 -7.38 24.72
C GLY A 408 12.33 -7.92 24.28
N TYR A 409 12.74 -7.66 23.04
CA TYR A 409 14.02 -8.12 22.48
C TYR A 409 14.89 -6.97 21.98
N SER A 410 16.21 -7.13 22.13
CA SER A 410 17.18 -6.19 21.58
C SER A 410 17.17 -6.22 20.05
N ASP A 411 17.75 -5.19 19.43
CA ASP A 411 17.85 -5.13 17.97
C ASP A 411 18.64 -6.31 17.38
N ASP A 412 19.71 -6.75 18.06
CA ASP A 412 20.49 -7.90 17.64
C ASP A 412 19.73 -9.23 17.80
N ASP A 413 18.84 -9.32 18.80
CA ASP A 413 18.01 -10.50 19.01
C ASP A 413 16.93 -10.62 17.93
N ILE A 414 16.28 -9.50 17.58
CA ILE A 414 15.31 -9.45 16.47
C ILE A 414 16.01 -9.77 15.14
N ALA A 415 17.20 -9.22 14.90
CA ALA A 415 17.99 -9.55 13.72
C ALA A 415 18.32 -11.06 13.67
N ALA A 416 18.74 -11.64 14.79
CA ALA A 416 19.06 -13.06 14.87
C ALA A 416 17.83 -13.95 14.58
N VAL A 417 16.66 -13.67 15.16
CA VAL A 417 15.45 -14.47 14.90
C VAL A 417 14.93 -14.29 13.47
N ALA A 418 14.99 -13.07 12.91
CA ALA A 418 14.59 -12.83 11.52
C ALA A 418 15.49 -13.57 10.52
N ASN A 419 16.81 -13.57 10.75
CA ASN A 419 17.76 -14.35 9.95
C ASN A 419 17.51 -15.86 10.10
N TYR A 420 17.21 -16.34 11.30
CA TYR A 420 16.86 -17.74 11.53
C TYR A 420 15.60 -18.16 10.78
N VAL A 421 14.53 -17.36 10.86
CA VAL A 421 13.25 -17.65 10.19
C VAL A 421 13.43 -17.74 8.68
N THR A 422 14.12 -16.78 8.06
CA THR A 422 14.37 -16.80 6.61
C THR A 422 15.30 -17.94 6.20
N ALA A 423 16.31 -18.27 7.01
CA ALA A 423 17.22 -19.38 6.72
C ALA A 423 16.55 -20.76 6.84
N ARG A 424 15.60 -20.91 7.78
CA ARG A 424 14.93 -22.18 8.03
C ARG A 424 13.76 -22.45 7.11
N PHE A 425 12.95 -21.43 6.85
CA PHE A 425 11.65 -21.58 6.18
C PHE A 425 11.61 -20.90 4.81
N GLY A 426 12.58 -20.03 4.51
CA GLY A 426 12.69 -19.32 3.24
C GLY A 426 13.65 -19.99 2.25
N ALA A 427 13.65 -19.49 1.02
CA ALA A 427 14.55 -19.95 -0.03
C ALA A 427 16.03 -19.60 0.24
N LYS A 428 16.29 -18.51 0.97
CA LYS A 428 17.63 -18.02 1.27
C LYS A 428 17.62 -17.29 2.62
N GLY A 429 18.58 -17.61 3.47
CA GLY A 429 18.78 -16.91 4.74
C GLY A 429 19.21 -15.46 4.56
N ALA A 430 18.71 -14.60 5.43
CA ALA A 430 19.07 -13.19 5.50
C ALA A 430 20.34 -12.93 6.33
N HIS A 431 20.87 -11.71 6.18
CA HIS A 431 22.01 -11.21 6.96
C HIS A 431 21.68 -9.84 7.58
N LEU A 432 20.49 -9.72 8.16
CA LEU A 432 20.05 -8.52 8.85
C LEU A 432 20.93 -8.29 10.09
N THR A 433 21.30 -7.03 10.36
CA THR A 433 22.07 -6.65 11.55
C THR A 433 21.19 -5.92 12.56
N GLY A 434 21.61 -5.85 13.83
CA GLY A 434 20.90 -5.03 14.83
C GLY A 434 20.83 -3.55 14.44
N LYS A 435 21.83 -3.03 13.71
CA LYS A 435 21.76 -1.66 13.18
C LYS A 435 20.62 -1.47 12.18
N ASP A 436 20.33 -2.48 11.36
CA ASP A 436 19.23 -2.42 10.40
C ASP A 436 17.89 -2.43 11.13
N VAL A 437 17.74 -3.30 12.13
CA VAL A 437 16.56 -3.33 13.02
C VAL A 437 16.35 -1.99 13.74
N ALA A 438 17.43 -1.41 14.28
CA ALA A 438 17.40 -0.10 14.93
C ALA A 438 16.93 1.01 13.97
N ASN A 439 17.18 0.87 12.67
CA ASN A 439 16.68 1.80 11.67
C ASN A 439 15.21 1.55 11.33
N LEU A 440 14.77 0.29 11.24
CA LEU A 440 13.36 -0.06 11.02
C LEU A 440 12.45 0.49 12.12
N ARG A 441 12.89 0.42 13.38
CA ARG A 441 12.17 1.03 14.53
C ARG A 441 11.96 2.53 14.42
N LYS A 442 12.81 3.25 13.69
CA LYS A 442 12.66 4.69 13.46
C LYS A 442 11.68 5.00 12.33
N GLN A 443 11.41 4.03 11.45
CA GLN A 443 10.57 4.19 10.27
C GLN A 443 9.11 3.82 10.54
N ALA A 444 8.87 2.82 11.40
CA ALA A 444 7.54 2.40 11.78
C ALA A 444 6.77 3.56 12.45
N PRO A 445 5.62 4.00 11.91
CA PRO A 445 4.69 4.76 12.72
C PRO A 445 4.33 3.86 13.90
N GLN A 446 4.57 4.32 15.13
CA GLN A 446 4.32 3.55 16.34
C GLN A 446 2.86 3.09 16.35
N GLN A 447 2.59 1.87 15.88
CA GLN A 447 1.36 1.17 16.19
C GLN A 447 1.34 1.06 17.72
N SER A 448 0.32 1.66 18.33
CA SER A 448 0.26 1.84 19.78
C SER A 448 0.49 0.51 20.48
N SER A 449 1.42 0.52 21.44
CA SER A 449 1.31 -0.35 22.60
C SER A 449 -0.13 -0.27 23.10
N SER A 450 -0.82 -1.41 23.10
CA SER A 450 -2.12 -1.53 23.75
C SER A 450 -1.98 -0.97 25.17
N PRO A 451 -2.82 -0.03 25.63
CA PRO A 451 -2.81 0.32 27.03
C PRO A 451 -3.20 -0.94 27.79
N GLU A 452 -2.24 -1.51 28.53
CA GLU A 452 -2.55 -2.50 29.56
C GLU A 452 -3.71 -1.94 30.38
N ALA A 453 -4.82 -2.67 30.38
CA ALA A 453 -5.88 -2.46 31.34
C ALA A 453 -5.26 -2.66 32.72
N HIS A 454 -4.86 -1.57 33.38
CA HIS A 454 -4.59 -1.56 34.79
C HIS A 454 -5.91 -1.82 35.52
N ASN A 455 -6.21 -3.11 35.74
CA ASN A 455 -7.01 -3.53 36.86
C ASN A 455 -6.13 -3.45 38.11
N GLY A 456 -6.37 -2.41 38.91
CA GLY A 456 -5.85 -2.19 40.25
C GLY A 456 -6.82 -1.35 41.04
#